data_AF-A0A956X8D5-F1
#
_entry.id   AF-A0A956X8D5-F1
#
_cell.length_a   1.000
_cell.length_b   1.000
_cell.length_c   1.000
_cell.angle_alpha   90.00
_cell.angle_beta   90.00
_cell.angle_gamma   90.00
#
_symmetry.space_group_name_H-M   'P 1'
#
loop_
_entity.id
_entity.type
_entity.pdbx_description
1 polymer ?
#
loop_
_entity_poly.entity_id
_entity_poly.type
_entity_poly.pdbx_seq_one_letter_code
_entity_poly.pdbx_strand_id
1 'polypeptide(L)' 'VVYVHIRWLRKKIEQDPKNPVRIVTVHGVGYKLEAV' A
#
# COMPACT_ATOMS: atom_id res chain seq x y z
N VAL A 1 3.10 -5.91 -12.93
CA VAL A 1 3.67 -4.54 -12.98
C VAL A 1 3.08 -3.60 -11.92
N VAL A 2 1.82 -3.75 -11.51
CA VAL A 2 1.16 -2.90 -10.47
C VAL A 2 1.81 -2.99 -9.08
N TYR A 3 2.15 -4.18 -8.59
CA TYR A 3 2.69 -4.35 -7.23
C TYR A 3 4.02 -3.61 -7.01
N VAL A 4 4.81 -3.43 -8.07
CA VAL A 4 6.13 -2.79 -8.01
C VAL A 4 5.96 -1.29 -7.73
N HIS A 5 5.03 -0.65 -8.44
CA HIS A 5 4.67 0.74 -8.20
C HIS A 5 4.06 0.94 -6.81
N ILE A 6 3.22 0.01 -6.35
CA ILE A 6 2.66 0.06 -4.99
C ILE A 6 3.75 -0.08 -3.93
N ARG A 7 4.75 -0.95 -4.14
CA ARG A 7 5.90 -1.07 -3.24
C ARG A 7 6.68 0.25 -3.15
N TRP A 8 6.86 0.93 -4.28
CA TRP A 8 7.57 2.22 -4.31
C TRP A 8 6.75 3.33 -3.67
N LEU A 9 5.44 3.33 -3.88
CA LEU A 9 4.52 4.28 -3.26
C LEU A 9 4.52 4.10 -1.74
N ARG A 10 4.36 2.86 -1.24
CA ARG A 10 4.43 2.54 0.20
C ARG A 10 5.75 3.02 0.83
N LYS A 11 6.88 2.82 0.16
CA LYS A 11 8.19 3.32 0.66
C LYS A 11 8.26 4.84 0.81
N LYS A 12 7.46 5.60 0.05
CA LYS A 12 7.48 7.07 0.11
C LYS A 12 6.46 7.64 1.10
N ILE A 13 5.31 6.99 1.27
CA ILE A 13 4.18 7.54 2.02
C ILE A 13 3.90 6.85 3.37
N GLU A 14 4.34 5.61 3.55
CA GLU A 14 4.16 4.85 4.78
C GLU A 14 5.37 5.05 5.68
N GLN A 15 5.15 5.14 7.00
CA GLN A 15 6.26 5.15 7.96
C GLN A 15 6.96 3.79 8.04
N ASP A 16 6.18 2.70 8.02
CA ASP A 16 6.70 1.34 7.93
C ASP A 16 6.12 0.62 6.69
N PRO A 17 6.92 0.40 5.63
CA PRO A 17 6.46 -0.29 4.43
C PRO A 17 6.03 -1.75 4.66
N LYS A 18 6.44 -2.37 5.77
CA LYS A 18 6.04 -3.74 6.13
C LYS A 18 4.67 -3.78 6.79
N ASN A 19 4.26 -2.68 7.43
CA ASN A 19 2.95 -2.51 8.07
C ASN A 19 2.22 -1.31 7.43
N PRO A 20 1.77 -1.43 6.16
CA PRO A 20 1.15 -0.32 5.46
C PRO A 20 -0.23 0.00 6.07
N VAL A 21 -0.41 1.24 6.51
CA VAL A 21 -1.67 1.70 7.14
C VAL A 21 -2.52 2.47 6.13
N ARG A 22 -1.89 3.15 5.15
CA ARG A 22 -2.61 3.90 4.12
C ARG A 22 -3.01 3.02 2.94
N ILE A 23 -2.11 2.19 2.42
CA ILE A 23 -2.40 1.31 1.28
C ILE A 23 -2.61 -0.10 1.78
N VAL A 24 -3.86 -0.46 2.06
CA VAL A 24 -4.25 -1.78 2.55
C VAL A 24 -4.52 -2.72 1.38
N THR A 25 -3.93 -3.92 1.41
CA THR A 25 -4.24 -4.96 0.41
C THR A 25 -5.53 -5.69 0.82
N VAL A 26 -6.54 -5.65 -0.03
CA VAL A 26 -7.79 -6.42 0.14
C VAL A 26 -7.71 -7.64 -0.77
N HIS A 27 -7.58 -8.82 -0.18
CA HIS A 27 -7.47 -10.08 -0.91
C HIS A 27 -8.70 -10.32 -1.79
N GLY A 28 -8.48 -10.67 -3.07
CA GLY A 28 -9.55 -10.90 -4.04
C GLY A 28 -10.16 -9.64 -4.66
N VAL A 29 -9.77 -8.44 -4.20
CA VAL A 29 -10.31 -7.16 -4.70
C VAL A 29 -9.20 -6.25 -5.25
N GLY A 30 -8.14 -6.02 -4.48
CA GLY A 30 -7.06 -5.13 -4.87
C GLY A 30 -6.47 -4.34 -3.70
N TYR A 31 -6.34 -3.03 -3.87
CA TYR A 31 -5.74 -2.14 -2.87
C TYR A 31 -6.70 -1.02 -2.52
N LYS A 32 -6.86 -0.75 -1.23
CA LYS A 32 -7.67 0.35 -0.70
C LYS A 32 -6.73 1.41 -0.14
N LEU A 33 -7.03 2.68 -0.45
CA LEU A 33 -6.39 3.81 0.19
C LEU A 33 -7.26 4.25 1.36
N GLU A 34 -6.71 4.21 2.57
CA GLU A 34 -7.34 4.73 3.78
C GLU A 34 -6.69 6.05 4.19
N ALA A 35 -7.53 7.04 4.48
CA ALA A 35 -7.11 8.32 5.03
C ALA A 35 -7.00 8.16 6.56
N VAL A 36 -5.78 7.81 6.99
CA VAL A 36 -5.36 7.86 8.40
C VAL A 36 -4.92 9.27 8.74
#